data_AF-A0A5C4LCU4-F1
#
_entry.id   AF-A0A5C4LCU4-F1
#
_cell.length_a   1.000
_cell.length_b   1.000
_cell.length_c   1.000
_cell.angle_alpha   90.00
_cell.angle_beta   90.00
_cell.angle_gamma   90.00
#
_symmetry.space_group_name_H-M   'P 1'
#
loop_
_entity.id
_entity.type
_entity.pdbx_description
1 polymer ?
#
loop_
_entity_poly.entity_id
_entity_poly.type
_entity_poly.pdbx_seq_one_letter_code
_entity_poly.pdbx_strand_id
1 'polypeptide(L)'
;MLRRSGESTATGRPRLTPEAFAERVGALGPGGRIAVIGLTRDGVGDALAAGEIGRGVLLVAAGEARHPRAVIDRLLDDLADVALARWPDWPERDGTAPDVSHPWLKAAAKRAAAGLRPRFRRVAPALEFGQLLQAIEAASVILVAEVDPAAPARAAPVIEALEWCAGHGAACVLALPAVPPDAPPYDRILYGACEIGRAASPAAARFIPSRSRAHPASASEQRVEAALARDPELAGLFTGNEVVTVKGDGRQPRVDLVCREHRVVVEIDGPEHQGNPKFAEDRHRDYELLVAGYLVLRLTNAQVADDLPYAIEKIRRVVRLRRPIPAGETIR
;
A
#
# COMPACT_ATOMS: atom_id res chain seq x y z
N MET A 1 -21.90 -35.17 39.24
CA MET A 1 -21.68 -35.41 37.79
C MET A 1 -20.65 -34.39 37.31
N LEU A 2 -19.37 -34.76 37.28
CA LEU A 2 -18.28 -33.89 36.82
C LEU A 2 -18.42 -33.65 35.32
N ARG A 3 -18.55 -32.39 34.87
CA ARG A 3 -18.35 -32.03 33.47
C ARG A 3 -16.85 -31.98 33.19
N ARG A 4 -16.38 -32.88 32.32
CA ARG A 4 -15.05 -32.84 31.71
C ARG A 4 -15.08 -31.92 30.49
N SER A 5 -14.03 -31.12 30.35
CA SER A 5 -13.28 -30.80 29.12
C SER A 5 -14.04 -30.43 27.83
N GLY A 6 -13.83 -29.21 27.34
CA GLY A 6 -13.60 -28.97 25.90
C GLY A 6 -14.80 -28.74 25.00
N GLU A 7 -15.90 -28.14 25.47
CA GLU A 7 -16.91 -27.58 24.56
C GLU A 7 -16.42 -26.25 24.00
N SER A 8 -15.78 -26.34 22.82
CA SER A 8 -15.43 -25.23 21.93
C SER A 8 -16.63 -24.29 21.72
N THR A 9 -16.46 -23.00 22.02
CA THR A 9 -17.46 -21.93 21.74
C THR A 9 -17.58 -21.59 20.25
N ALA A 10 -17.20 -22.52 19.35
CA ALA A 10 -17.34 -22.40 17.90
C ALA A 10 -18.80 -22.55 17.41
N THR A 11 -19.79 -22.20 18.23
CA THR A 11 -21.19 -22.10 17.85
C THR A 11 -21.47 -20.76 17.15
N GLY A 12 -21.34 -20.77 15.83
CA GLY A 12 -22.05 -19.90 14.88
C GLY A 12 -21.89 -18.38 15.04
N ARG A 13 -20.69 -17.85 14.78
CA ARG A 13 -20.54 -16.39 14.60
C ARG A 13 -21.38 -15.92 13.39
N PRO A 14 -22.14 -14.82 13.51
CA PRO A 14 -22.93 -14.32 12.39
C PRO A 14 -22.01 -13.92 11.23
N ARG A 15 -22.27 -14.50 10.06
CA ARG A 15 -21.65 -14.05 8.81
C ARG A 15 -22.43 -12.88 8.25
N LEU A 16 -21.76 -11.76 8.04
CA LEU A 16 -22.36 -10.55 7.49
C LEU A 16 -21.82 -10.28 6.08
N THR A 17 -22.63 -9.66 5.24
CA THR A 17 -22.15 -9.00 4.02
C THR A 17 -21.45 -7.69 4.41
N PRO A 18 -20.60 -7.12 3.55
CA PRO A 18 -19.98 -5.83 3.81
C PRO A 18 -21.00 -4.73 4.12
N GLU A 19 -22.14 -4.71 3.44
CA GLU A 19 -23.21 -3.72 3.62
C GLU A 19 -23.88 -3.87 4.99
N ALA A 20 -24.28 -5.09 5.36
CA ALA A 20 -24.89 -5.37 6.66
C ALA A 20 -23.92 -5.10 7.82
N PHE A 21 -22.62 -5.28 7.60
CA PHE A 21 -21.59 -4.90 8.55
C PHE A 21 -21.47 -3.38 8.71
N ALA A 22 -21.44 -2.64 7.60
CA ALA A 22 -21.40 -1.18 7.64
C ALA A 22 -22.62 -0.59 8.35
N GLU A 23 -23.82 -1.09 8.06
CA GLU A 23 -25.06 -0.70 8.76
C GLU A 23 -24.95 -0.94 10.27
N ARG A 24 -24.49 -2.14 10.66
CA ARG A 24 -24.31 -2.52 12.07
C ARG A 24 -23.28 -1.64 12.78
N VAL A 25 -22.20 -1.25 12.10
CA VAL A 25 -21.17 -0.35 12.64
C VAL A 25 -21.69 1.08 12.75
N GLY A 26 -22.43 1.57 11.76
CA GLY A 26 -23.07 2.89 11.79
C GLY A 26 -24.02 3.05 12.97
N ALA A 27 -24.77 1.98 13.29
CA ALA A 27 -25.70 1.92 14.42
C ALA A 27 -25.04 1.75 15.80
N LEU A 28 -23.71 1.67 15.92
CA LEU A 28 -23.04 1.57 17.22
C LEU A 28 -23.25 2.84 18.05
N GLY A 29 -23.96 2.71 19.17
CA GLY A 29 -24.09 3.78 20.16
C GLY A 29 -22.78 4.10 20.90
N PRO A 30 -22.77 5.14 21.75
CA PRO A 30 -21.61 5.49 22.57
C PRO A 30 -21.10 4.31 23.40
N GLY A 31 -19.79 4.05 23.34
CA GLY A 31 -19.13 2.91 23.99
C GLY A 31 -19.42 1.54 23.36
N GLY A 32 -20.15 1.51 22.25
CA GLY A 32 -20.38 0.30 21.48
C GLY A 32 -19.08 -0.28 20.91
N ARG A 33 -18.96 -1.61 20.93
CA ARG A 33 -17.80 -2.33 20.39
C ARG A 33 -18.22 -3.52 19.58
N ILE A 34 -17.50 -3.77 18.49
CA ILE A 34 -17.67 -4.97 17.67
C ILE A 34 -16.32 -5.47 17.19
N ALA A 35 -16.11 -6.79 17.26
CA ALA A 35 -14.99 -7.44 16.60
C ALA A 35 -15.45 -8.05 15.28
N VAL A 36 -14.62 -7.89 14.24
CA VAL A 36 -14.89 -8.40 12.91
C VAL A 36 -13.73 -9.25 12.44
N ILE A 37 -14.04 -10.49 12.07
CA ILE A 37 -13.06 -11.49 11.64
C ILE A 37 -13.06 -11.58 10.11
N GLY A 38 -11.86 -11.65 9.55
CA GLY A 38 -11.63 -11.73 8.11
C GLY A 38 -11.37 -10.37 7.45
N LEU A 39 -11.26 -9.27 8.21
CA LEU A 39 -10.87 -7.96 7.68
C LEU A 39 -9.65 -7.41 8.42
N THR A 40 -8.76 -6.76 7.67
CA THR A 40 -7.72 -5.87 8.22
C THR A 40 -8.37 -4.54 8.63
N ARG A 41 -7.63 -3.71 9.37
CA ARG A 41 -8.08 -2.33 9.67
C ARG A 41 -8.46 -1.57 8.39
N ASP A 42 -7.65 -1.68 7.35
CA ASP A 42 -7.89 -0.97 6.08
C ASP A 42 -9.11 -1.55 5.35
N GLY A 43 -9.29 -2.88 5.38
CA GLY A 43 -10.47 -3.52 4.79
C GLY A 43 -11.78 -3.17 5.52
N VAL A 44 -11.72 -2.90 6.83
CA VAL A 44 -12.86 -2.30 7.55
C VAL A 44 -13.10 -0.87 7.06
N GLY A 45 -12.04 -0.06 6.92
CA GLY A 45 -12.13 1.29 6.38
C GLY A 45 -12.82 1.33 5.02
N ASP A 46 -12.41 0.47 4.09
CA ASP A 46 -13.00 0.34 2.76
C ASP A 46 -14.49 -0.05 2.82
N ALA A 47 -14.86 -0.99 3.69
CA ALA A 47 -16.25 -1.42 3.85
C ALA A 47 -17.14 -0.30 4.43
N LEU A 48 -16.64 0.47 5.40
CA LEU A 48 -17.38 1.58 5.99
C LEU A 48 -17.50 2.77 5.04
N ALA A 49 -16.47 3.04 4.23
CA ALA A 49 -16.50 4.07 3.21
C ALA A 49 -17.51 3.72 2.10
N ALA A 50 -17.55 2.46 1.65
CA ALA A 50 -18.52 1.99 0.66
C ALA A 50 -19.96 1.99 1.19
N GLY A 51 -20.15 1.78 2.50
CA GLY A 51 -21.47 1.77 3.13
C GLY A 51 -22.04 3.15 3.50
N GLU A 52 -21.31 4.25 3.23
CA GLU A 52 -21.75 5.63 3.49
C GLU A 52 -22.36 5.85 4.88
N ILE A 53 -21.72 5.33 5.93
CA ILE A 53 -22.27 5.26 7.30
C ILE A 53 -22.57 6.62 7.98
N GLY A 54 -22.25 7.74 7.33
CA GLY A 54 -22.56 9.09 7.83
C GLY A 54 -21.83 9.50 9.12
N ARG A 55 -20.74 8.81 9.48
CA ARG A 55 -19.92 9.07 10.67
C ARG A 55 -18.43 9.07 10.33
N GLY A 56 -17.65 9.93 10.98
CA GLY A 56 -16.20 9.91 10.88
C GLY A 56 -15.60 8.60 11.37
N VAL A 57 -14.61 8.10 10.64
CA VAL A 57 -13.86 6.88 10.96
C VAL A 57 -12.39 7.24 11.09
N LEU A 58 -11.74 6.83 12.18
CA LEU A 58 -10.30 6.93 12.35
C LEU A 58 -9.67 5.53 12.37
N LEU A 59 -8.81 5.27 11.38
CA LEU A 59 -8.02 4.05 11.30
C LEU A 59 -6.79 4.16 12.21
N VAL A 60 -6.89 3.60 13.42
CA VAL A 60 -5.88 3.72 14.49
C VAL A 60 -4.60 2.99 14.10
N ALA A 61 -3.46 3.67 14.23
CA ALA A 61 -2.14 3.12 13.94
C ALA A 61 -1.43 2.60 15.21
N ALA A 62 -1.85 1.47 15.75
CA ALA A 62 -1.27 0.92 17.00
C ALA A 62 0.25 0.59 16.89
N GLY A 63 0.74 0.28 15.69
CA GLY A 63 2.16 0.02 15.40
C GLY A 63 2.75 -1.13 16.23
N GLU A 64 3.92 -0.90 16.83
CA GLU A 64 4.60 -1.89 17.69
C GLU A 64 4.40 -1.66 19.20
N ALA A 65 3.41 -0.86 19.59
CA ALA A 65 3.17 -0.54 20.99
C ALA A 65 3.04 -1.81 21.85
N ARG A 66 3.80 -1.86 22.95
CA ARG A 66 3.80 -2.98 23.91
C ARG A 66 2.96 -2.72 25.16
N HIS A 67 2.41 -1.51 25.29
CA HIS A 67 1.61 -1.10 26.45
C HIS A 67 0.39 -0.28 25.99
N PRO A 68 -0.78 -0.44 26.65
CA PRO A 68 -2.02 0.24 26.26
C PRO A 68 -1.88 1.75 26.30
N ARG A 69 -1.12 2.28 27.26
CA ARG A 69 -0.84 3.72 27.39
C ARG A 69 -0.19 4.31 26.14
N ALA A 70 0.72 3.58 25.51
CA ALA A 70 1.40 4.02 24.30
C ALA A 70 0.44 4.06 23.09
N VAL A 71 -0.51 3.12 23.02
CA VAL A 71 -1.58 3.12 22.01
C VAL A 71 -2.48 4.33 22.21
N ILE A 72 -2.91 4.60 23.46
CA ILE A 72 -3.75 5.75 23.80
C ILE A 72 -3.04 7.08 23.49
N ASP A 73 -1.77 7.23 23.87
CA ASP A 73 -1.04 8.48 23.63
C ASP A 73 -0.86 8.77 22.14
N ARG A 74 -0.60 7.74 21.32
CA ARG A 74 -0.56 7.89 19.86
C ARG A 74 -1.93 8.24 19.29
N LEU A 75 -2.99 7.56 19.73
CA LEU A 75 -4.37 7.87 19.33
C LEU A 75 -4.72 9.33 19.64
N LEU A 76 -4.33 9.84 20.81
CA LEU A 76 -4.54 11.25 21.16
C LEU A 76 -3.73 12.20 20.27
N ASP A 77 -2.52 11.81 19.86
CA ASP A 77 -1.73 12.59 18.91
C ASP A 77 -2.39 12.59 17.51
N ASP A 78 -2.91 11.44 17.05
CA ASP A 78 -3.65 11.30 15.78
C ASP A 78 -4.95 12.12 15.79
N LEU A 79 -5.73 12.05 16.88
CA LEU A 79 -6.94 12.86 17.05
C LEU A 79 -6.63 14.36 17.08
N ALA A 80 -5.51 14.76 17.69
CA ALA A 80 -5.08 16.16 17.67
C ALA A 80 -4.64 16.61 16.27
N ASP A 81 -4.03 15.73 15.47
CA ASP A 81 -3.74 16.01 14.05
C ASP A 81 -5.03 16.18 13.24
N VAL A 82 -6.02 15.29 13.42
CA VAL A 82 -7.33 15.42 12.76
C VAL A 82 -8.04 16.71 13.19
N ALA A 83 -8.06 17.02 14.50
CA ALA A 83 -8.64 18.26 15.00
C ALA A 83 -7.95 19.49 14.40
N LEU A 84 -6.61 19.50 14.28
CA LEU A 84 -5.89 20.59 13.61
C LEU A 84 -6.28 20.71 12.14
N ALA A 85 -6.38 19.60 11.42
CA ALA A 85 -6.74 19.59 10.00
C ALA A 85 -8.18 20.07 9.74
N ARG A 86 -9.06 19.94 10.73
CA ARG A 86 -10.46 20.40 10.69
C ARG A 86 -10.63 21.85 11.12
N TRP A 87 -9.59 22.53 11.62
CA TRP A 87 -9.68 23.93 12.01
C TRP A 87 -9.76 24.85 10.78
N PRO A 88 -10.65 25.88 10.74
CA PRO A 88 -11.54 26.37 11.81
C PRO A 88 -12.95 25.75 11.84
N ASP A 89 -13.21 24.75 11.00
CA ASP A 89 -14.52 24.10 10.80
C ASP A 89 -14.91 23.12 11.92
N TRP A 90 -14.53 23.41 13.15
CA TRP A 90 -14.98 22.65 14.32
C TRP A 90 -16.48 22.84 14.50
N PRO A 91 -17.24 21.77 14.81
CA PRO A 91 -18.70 21.85 14.89
C PRO A 91 -19.16 22.92 15.89
N GLU A 92 -20.10 23.76 15.45
CA GLU A 92 -20.83 24.66 16.34
C GLU A 92 -21.65 23.83 17.33
N ARG A 93 -21.72 24.31 18.56
CA ARG A 93 -22.19 23.50 19.68
C ARG A 93 -23.69 23.58 19.83
N ASP A 94 -24.35 22.44 19.75
CA ASP A 94 -25.65 22.27 20.38
C ASP A 94 -25.43 22.02 21.87
N GLY A 95 -26.07 22.83 22.73
CA GLY A 95 -25.88 22.87 24.19
C GLY A 95 -26.27 21.60 24.96
N THR A 96 -26.34 20.45 24.30
CA THR A 96 -26.76 19.15 24.82
C THR A 96 -25.58 18.19 25.08
N ALA A 97 -24.37 18.50 24.61
CA ALA A 97 -23.19 17.67 24.86
C ALA A 97 -22.67 17.86 26.31
N PRO A 98 -22.69 16.82 27.17
CA PRO A 98 -22.15 16.93 28.51
C PRO A 98 -20.61 17.05 28.46
N ASP A 99 -20.06 17.92 29.31
CA ASP A 99 -18.63 17.99 29.67
C ASP A 99 -17.60 18.51 28.64
N VAL A 100 -17.94 19.53 27.84
CA VAL A 100 -16.89 20.27 27.09
C VAL A 100 -16.25 21.33 28.00
N SER A 101 -14.96 21.19 28.31
CA SER A 101 -14.21 22.16 29.08
C SER A 101 -13.99 23.43 28.27
N HIS A 102 -14.73 24.50 28.59
CA HIS A 102 -14.58 25.81 27.94
C HIS A 102 -13.13 26.33 27.96
N PRO A 103 -12.37 26.22 29.07
CA PRO A 103 -10.96 26.57 29.08
C PRO A 103 -10.12 25.74 28.10
N TRP A 104 -10.38 24.43 28.00
CA TRP A 104 -9.68 23.56 27.06
C TRP A 104 -9.94 23.98 25.61
N LEU A 105 -11.21 24.19 25.23
CA LEU A 105 -11.55 24.59 23.85
C LEU A 105 -10.87 25.91 23.46
N LYS A 106 -10.91 26.91 24.33
CA LYS A 106 -10.27 28.21 24.07
C LYS A 106 -8.76 28.06 23.87
N ALA A 107 -8.11 27.23 24.69
CA ALA A 107 -6.69 26.94 24.54
C ALA A 107 -6.38 26.14 23.27
N ALA A 108 -7.21 25.15 22.95
CA ALA A 108 -7.10 24.31 21.76
C ALA A 108 -7.24 25.13 20.48
N ALA A 109 -8.28 25.96 20.39
CA ALA A 109 -8.52 26.90 19.28
C ALA A 109 -7.33 27.86 19.09
N LYS A 110 -6.78 28.41 20.19
CA LYS A 110 -5.59 29.27 20.11
C LYS A 110 -4.37 28.54 19.54
N ARG A 111 -4.16 27.26 19.89
CA ARG A 111 -3.08 26.43 19.35
C ARG A 111 -3.30 26.11 17.88
N ALA A 112 -4.51 25.69 17.52
CA ALA A 112 -4.87 25.34 16.15
C ALA A 112 -4.74 26.56 15.21
N ALA A 113 -5.18 27.74 15.65
CA ALA A 113 -4.98 29.00 14.93
C ALA A 113 -3.49 29.37 14.73
N ALA A 114 -2.59 28.82 15.55
CA ALA A 114 -1.15 28.96 15.41
C ALA A 114 -0.49 27.81 14.62
N GLY A 115 -1.28 26.93 13.99
CA GLY A 115 -0.77 25.75 13.27
C GLY A 115 -0.23 24.64 14.18
N LEU A 116 -0.55 24.68 15.48
CA LEU A 116 -0.07 23.71 16.47
C LEU A 116 -1.19 22.75 16.86
N ARG A 117 -0.83 21.45 17.01
CA ARG A 117 -1.75 20.42 17.51
C ARG A 117 -2.40 20.85 18.83
N PRO A 118 -3.73 20.75 18.99
CA PRO A 118 -4.45 21.00 20.24
C PRO A 118 -4.26 19.86 21.26
N ARG A 119 -3.01 19.50 21.54
CA ARG A 119 -2.57 18.42 22.44
C ARG A 119 -1.97 19.00 23.72
N PHE A 120 -2.40 18.51 24.88
CA PHE A 120 -2.04 18.96 26.21
C PHE A 120 -1.67 17.79 27.13
N ARG A 121 -0.42 17.32 27.06
CA ARG A 121 0.07 16.12 27.79
C ARG A 121 -0.04 16.17 29.32
N ARG A 122 -0.32 17.33 29.93
CA ARG A 122 -0.53 17.48 31.38
C ARG A 122 -2.00 17.30 31.79
N VAL A 123 -2.92 17.23 30.83
CA VAL A 123 -4.35 16.99 31.06
C VAL A 123 -4.58 15.49 31.22
N ALA A 124 -5.60 15.13 32.01
CA ALA A 124 -6.02 13.73 32.14
C ALA A 124 -6.39 13.17 30.74
N PRO A 125 -5.87 11.99 30.36
CA PRO A 125 -6.08 11.42 29.02
C PRO A 125 -7.56 11.27 28.64
N ALA A 126 -8.40 10.89 29.61
CA ALA A 126 -9.83 10.74 29.45
C ALA A 126 -10.51 12.06 29.06
N LEU A 127 -10.17 13.14 29.78
CA LEU A 127 -10.71 14.47 29.49
C LEU A 127 -10.30 14.91 28.10
N GLU A 128 -9.01 14.81 27.78
CA GLU A 128 -8.47 15.22 26.48
C GLU A 128 -9.04 14.40 25.32
N PHE A 129 -9.21 13.08 25.50
CA PHE A 129 -9.87 12.21 24.53
C PHE A 129 -11.29 12.70 24.21
N GLY A 130 -12.10 12.95 25.24
CA GLY A 130 -13.45 13.49 25.07
C GLY A 130 -13.45 14.86 24.37
N GLN A 131 -12.56 15.77 24.76
CA GLN A 131 -12.49 17.09 24.12
C GLN A 131 -12.07 17.02 22.64
N LEU A 132 -11.11 16.14 22.30
CA LEU A 132 -10.66 15.97 20.92
C LEU A 132 -11.74 15.36 20.03
N LEU A 133 -12.46 14.34 20.50
CA LEU A 133 -13.57 13.76 19.75
C LEU A 133 -14.64 14.81 19.43
N GLN A 134 -15.00 15.64 20.41
CA GLN A 134 -15.96 16.74 20.23
C GLN A 134 -15.47 17.80 19.23
N ALA A 135 -14.16 18.09 19.22
CA ALA A 135 -13.59 19.05 18.26
C ALA A 135 -13.59 18.52 16.81
N ILE A 136 -13.52 17.21 16.62
CA ILE A 136 -13.52 16.58 15.29
C ILE A 136 -14.95 16.48 14.75
N GLU A 137 -15.87 15.90 15.53
CA GLU A 137 -17.24 15.62 15.08
C GLU A 137 -18.21 15.38 16.25
N ALA A 138 -19.33 16.10 16.26
CA ALA A 138 -20.37 15.99 17.29
C ALA A 138 -21.06 14.60 17.32
N ALA A 139 -21.09 13.89 16.19
CA ALA A 139 -21.71 12.57 16.03
C ALA A 139 -20.83 11.39 16.50
N SER A 140 -19.68 11.66 17.13
CA SER A 140 -18.68 10.71 17.63
C SER A 140 -18.00 9.84 16.55
N VAL A 141 -16.67 9.95 16.49
CA VAL A 141 -15.79 9.19 15.60
C VAL A 141 -15.77 7.71 15.96
N ILE A 142 -15.80 6.83 14.96
CA ILE A 142 -15.58 5.39 15.12
C ILE A 142 -14.09 5.09 15.02
N LEU A 143 -13.55 4.42 16.03
CA LEU A 143 -12.15 4.02 16.07
C LEU A 143 -11.98 2.60 15.56
N VAL A 144 -11.16 2.40 14.54
CA VAL A 144 -10.88 1.07 13.97
C VAL A 144 -9.43 0.72 14.22
N ALA A 145 -9.16 -0.35 14.96
CA ALA A 145 -7.80 -0.84 15.16
C ALA A 145 -7.66 -2.31 14.73
N GLU A 146 -6.50 -2.65 14.18
CA GLU A 146 -6.16 -4.04 13.88
C GLU A 146 -5.64 -4.74 15.14
N VAL A 147 -6.12 -5.96 15.35
CA VAL A 147 -5.65 -6.87 16.39
C VAL A 147 -4.96 -8.03 15.71
N ASP A 148 -3.66 -8.20 15.98
CA ASP A 148 -2.88 -9.32 15.45
C ASP A 148 -3.36 -10.63 16.11
N PRO A 149 -3.99 -11.56 15.36
CA PRO A 149 -4.56 -12.78 15.93
C PRO A 149 -3.49 -13.82 16.33
N ALA A 150 -2.23 -13.64 15.88
CA ALA A 150 -1.14 -14.56 16.10
C ALA A 150 -0.14 -14.08 17.17
N ALA A 151 -0.22 -12.81 17.61
CA ALA A 151 0.72 -12.23 18.57
C ALA A 151 0.00 -11.65 19.81
N PRO A 152 -0.30 -12.47 20.84
CA PRO A 152 -1.00 -12.03 22.06
C PRO A 152 -0.38 -10.80 22.74
N ALA A 153 0.96 -10.72 22.75
CA ALA A 153 1.69 -9.60 23.35
C ALA A 153 1.51 -8.26 22.59
N ARG A 154 1.13 -8.31 21.31
CA ARG A 154 0.77 -7.14 20.50
C ARG A 154 -0.72 -6.86 20.54
N ALA A 155 -1.54 -7.91 20.61
CA ALA A 155 -2.99 -7.81 20.70
C ALA A 155 -3.47 -7.18 22.00
N ALA A 156 -2.92 -7.59 23.15
CA ALA A 156 -3.40 -7.16 24.48
C ALA A 156 -3.40 -5.63 24.65
N PRO A 157 -2.31 -4.89 24.35
CA PRO A 157 -2.31 -3.42 24.42
C PRO A 157 -3.38 -2.74 23.55
N VAL A 158 -3.66 -3.28 22.36
CA VAL A 158 -4.64 -2.71 21.44
C VAL A 158 -6.06 -2.94 21.96
N ILE A 159 -6.35 -4.17 22.40
CA ILE A 159 -7.64 -4.54 22.98
C ILE A 159 -7.94 -3.67 24.20
N GLU A 160 -6.99 -3.56 25.13
CA GLU A 160 -7.16 -2.74 26.34
C GLU A 160 -7.33 -1.26 26.04
N ALA A 161 -6.59 -0.72 25.05
CA ALA A 161 -6.74 0.67 24.64
C ALA A 161 -8.11 0.96 24.02
N LEU A 162 -8.64 0.08 23.18
CA LEU A 162 -9.98 0.25 22.61
C LEU A 162 -11.09 0.04 23.63
N GLU A 163 -10.91 -0.88 24.59
CA GLU A 163 -11.83 -0.99 25.72
C GLU A 163 -11.83 0.28 26.58
N TRP A 164 -10.65 0.88 26.81
CA TRP A 164 -10.56 2.17 27.46
C TRP A 164 -11.29 3.26 26.67
N CYS A 165 -11.10 3.33 25.35
CA CYS A 165 -11.81 4.30 24.49
C CYS A 165 -13.34 4.10 24.54
N ALA A 166 -13.80 2.85 24.47
CA ALA A 166 -15.21 2.50 24.57
C ALA A 166 -15.79 2.87 25.94
N GLY A 167 -15.04 2.65 27.02
CA GLY A 167 -15.40 3.11 28.37
C GLY A 167 -15.54 4.63 28.50
N HIS A 168 -14.97 5.40 27.56
CA HIS A 168 -15.10 6.85 27.46
C HIS A 168 -16.03 7.29 26.31
N GLY A 169 -16.92 6.40 25.86
CA GLY A 169 -18.01 6.71 24.94
C GLY A 169 -17.69 6.58 23.45
N ALA A 170 -16.48 6.18 23.06
CA ALA A 170 -16.17 5.98 21.64
C ALA A 170 -16.74 4.66 21.10
N ALA A 171 -17.25 4.69 19.87
CA ALA A 171 -17.57 3.46 19.16
C ALA A 171 -16.28 2.84 18.61
N CYS A 172 -16.08 1.53 18.82
CA CYS A 172 -14.83 0.85 18.47
C CYS A 172 -15.06 -0.39 17.60
N VAL A 173 -14.23 -0.56 16.58
CA VAL A 173 -14.16 -1.76 15.75
C VAL A 173 -12.80 -2.42 15.90
N LEU A 174 -12.79 -3.70 16.26
CA LEU A 174 -11.59 -4.52 16.36
C LEU A 174 -11.50 -5.40 15.11
N ALA A 175 -10.58 -5.05 14.21
CA ALA A 175 -10.37 -5.77 12.97
C ALA A 175 -9.39 -6.94 13.20
N LEU A 176 -9.86 -8.16 12.95
CA LEU A 176 -9.09 -9.40 13.06
C LEU A 176 -8.91 -9.98 11.65
N PRO A 177 -7.71 -9.92 11.05
CA PRO A 177 -7.49 -10.41 9.68
C PRO A 177 -7.69 -11.93 9.54
N ALA A 178 -7.59 -12.68 10.65
CA ALA A 178 -7.86 -14.10 10.73
C ALA A 178 -8.50 -14.45 12.07
N VAL A 179 -9.03 -15.67 12.19
CA VAL A 179 -9.62 -16.18 13.44
C VAL A 179 -8.53 -16.28 14.52
N PRO A 180 -8.64 -15.57 15.66
CA PRO A 180 -7.72 -15.73 16.78
C PRO A 180 -8.06 -16.98 17.61
N PRO A 181 -7.12 -17.46 18.46
CA PRO A 181 -7.43 -18.53 19.41
C PRO A 181 -8.47 -18.07 20.44
N ASP A 182 -9.29 -19.01 20.93
CA ASP A 182 -10.25 -18.78 22.03
C ASP A 182 -9.51 -18.81 23.38
N ALA A 183 -8.65 -17.81 23.58
CA ALA A 183 -7.79 -17.67 24.75
C ALA A 183 -7.45 -16.19 24.99
N PRO A 184 -7.01 -15.81 26.21
CA PRO A 184 -6.54 -14.46 26.48
C PRO A 184 -5.43 -14.00 25.52
N PRO A 185 -5.47 -12.75 25.05
CA PRO A 185 -6.43 -11.68 25.39
C PRO A 185 -7.70 -11.65 24.51
N TYR A 186 -7.87 -12.58 23.56
CA TYR A 186 -8.89 -12.49 22.51
C TYR A 186 -10.29 -12.86 22.99
N ASP A 187 -10.41 -13.75 23.97
CA ASP A 187 -11.66 -14.14 24.63
C ASP A 187 -12.54 -12.93 25.01
N ARG A 188 -11.92 -11.81 25.43
CA ARG A 188 -12.58 -10.53 25.78
C ARG A 188 -13.35 -9.87 24.63
N ILE A 189 -12.98 -10.15 23.38
CA ILE A 189 -13.49 -9.46 22.19
C ILE A 189 -14.26 -10.40 21.24
N LEU A 190 -14.22 -11.70 21.50
CA LEU A 190 -14.86 -12.72 20.66
C LEU A 190 -16.37 -12.82 20.88
N TYR A 191 -16.88 -12.42 22.05
CA TYR A 191 -18.32 -12.38 22.30
C TYR A 191 -19.00 -11.36 21.39
N GLY A 192 -19.97 -11.83 20.58
CA GLY A 192 -20.68 -10.99 19.61
C GLY A 192 -19.88 -10.63 18.35
N ALA A 193 -18.67 -11.21 18.18
CA ALA A 193 -17.85 -11.03 16.99
C ALA A 193 -18.58 -11.55 15.74
N CYS A 194 -18.40 -10.86 14.62
CA CYS A 194 -18.97 -11.24 13.33
C CYS A 194 -17.86 -11.66 12.36
N GLU A 195 -18.24 -12.45 11.36
CA GLU A 195 -17.36 -12.85 10.26
C GLU A 195 -17.78 -12.16 8.98
N ILE A 196 -16.82 -11.62 8.25
CA ILE A 196 -17.06 -11.16 6.87
C ILE A 196 -16.62 -12.27 5.95
N GLY A 197 -17.59 -12.81 5.21
CA GLY A 197 -17.31 -13.80 4.18
C GLY A 197 -16.49 -13.15 3.07
N ARG A 198 -15.17 -13.32 3.09
CA ARG A 198 -14.34 -12.96 1.94
C ARG A 198 -14.67 -13.92 0.79
N ALA A 199 -15.31 -13.41 -0.26
CA ALA A 199 -15.25 -14.09 -1.56
C ALA A 199 -13.77 -14.24 -1.91
N ALA A 200 -13.30 -15.47 -2.13
CA ALA A 200 -11.91 -15.68 -2.50
C ALA A 200 -11.65 -14.90 -3.79
N SER A 201 -10.73 -13.93 -3.75
CA SER A 201 -10.34 -13.22 -4.96
C SER A 201 -9.93 -14.25 -6.02
N PRO A 202 -10.35 -14.09 -7.29
CA PRO A 202 -10.01 -15.03 -8.34
C PRO A 202 -8.51 -15.33 -8.33
N ALA A 203 -8.13 -16.58 -8.61
CA ALA A 203 -6.73 -16.99 -8.55
C ALA A 203 -5.83 -16.07 -9.38
N ALA A 204 -6.31 -15.58 -10.53
CA ALA A 204 -5.61 -14.61 -11.37
C ALA A 204 -5.28 -13.29 -10.66
N ALA A 205 -6.16 -12.76 -9.81
CA ALA A 205 -5.94 -11.52 -9.06
C ALA A 205 -4.99 -11.69 -7.87
N ARG A 206 -4.81 -12.92 -7.37
CA ARG A 206 -3.84 -13.27 -6.31
C ARG A 206 -2.59 -13.94 -6.86
N PHE A 207 -2.55 -14.18 -8.16
CA PHE A 207 -1.40 -14.72 -8.83
C PHE A 207 -0.38 -13.61 -8.91
N ILE A 208 0.61 -13.66 -8.04
CA ILE A 208 1.82 -12.88 -8.19
C ILE A 208 2.66 -13.66 -9.19
N PRO A 209 2.75 -13.23 -10.47
CA PRO A 209 3.64 -13.91 -11.40
C PRO A 209 5.05 -13.87 -10.81
N SER A 210 5.81 -14.95 -11.01
CA SER A 210 7.24 -14.90 -10.74
C SER A 210 7.80 -13.69 -11.47
N ARG A 211 8.31 -12.71 -10.73
CA ARG A 211 9.12 -11.65 -11.32
C ARG A 211 10.30 -12.38 -11.95
N SER A 212 10.26 -12.56 -13.26
CA SER A 212 11.46 -12.92 -13.99
C SER A 212 12.54 -11.94 -13.56
N ARG A 213 13.77 -12.40 -13.32
CA ARG A 213 14.94 -11.57 -13.01
C ARG A 213 15.32 -10.59 -14.15
N ALA A 214 14.46 -10.41 -15.14
CA ALA A 214 14.52 -9.34 -16.13
C ALA A 214 13.67 -8.18 -15.61
N HIS A 215 14.36 -7.10 -15.24
CA HIS A 215 13.78 -5.89 -14.66
C HIS A 215 12.64 -5.32 -15.52
N PRO A 216 11.54 -4.84 -14.92
CA PRO A 216 10.69 -3.83 -15.57
C PRO A 216 11.56 -2.59 -15.79
N ALA A 217 11.64 -2.11 -17.03
CA ALA A 217 12.39 -0.94 -17.51
C ALA A 217 13.26 -0.26 -16.45
N SER A 218 14.54 -0.66 -16.33
CA SER A 218 15.46 0.00 -15.38
C SER A 218 15.46 1.53 -15.58
N ALA A 219 15.86 2.30 -14.56
CA ALA A 219 15.91 3.77 -14.68
C ALA A 219 16.76 4.24 -15.89
N SER A 220 17.76 3.44 -16.29
CA SER A 220 18.54 3.65 -17.51
C SER A 220 17.74 3.36 -18.78
N GLU A 221 17.00 2.25 -18.84
CA GLU A 221 16.12 1.91 -19.96
C GLU A 221 15.06 2.99 -20.18
N GLN A 222 14.37 3.44 -19.11
CA GLN A 222 13.37 4.51 -19.22
C GLN A 222 13.97 5.82 -19.73
N ARG A 223 15.20 6.16 -19.31
CA ARG A 223 15.91 7.36 -19.77
C ARG A 223 16.28 7.27 -21.25
N VAL A 224 16.71 6.10 -21.71
CA VAL A 224 17.03 5.86 -23.14
C VAL A 224 15.75 5.88 -23.98
N GLU A 225 14.68 5.20 -23.57
CA GLU A 225 13.39 5.21 -24.26
C GLU A 225 12.83 6.63 -24.41
N ALA A 226 12.84 7.42 -23.33
CA ALA A 226 12.37 8.80 -23.36
C ALA A 226 13.22 9.71 -24.25
N ALA A 227 14.53 9.43 -24.37
CA ALA A 227 15.41 10.16 -25.28
C ALA A 227 15.20 9.75 -26.74
N LEU A 228 15.05 8.45 -27.03
CA LEU A 228 14.72 7.95 -28.36
C LEU A 228 13.39 8.50 -28.87
N ALA A 229 12.37 8.60 -28.01
CA ALA A 229 11.06 9.15 -28.36
C ALA A 229 11.11 10.63 -28.77
N ARG A 230 12.12 11.39 -28.32
CA ARG A 230 12.31 12.81 -28.64
C ARG A 230 13.30 13.04 -29.80
N ASP A 231 13.96 11.99 -30.25
CA ASP A 231 14.99 12.09 -31.28
C ASP A 231 14.36 12.11 -32.69
N PRO A 232 14.70 13.10 -33.54
CA PRO A 232 14.06 13.23 -34.85
C PRO A 232 14.37 12.08 -35.82
N GLU A 233 15.45 11.33 -35.62
CA GLU A 233 15.83 10.21 -36.49
C GLU A 233 15.43 8.84 -35.95
N LEU A 234 15.20 8.72 -34.64
CA LEU A 234 15.01 7.45 -33.94
C LEU A 234 13.60 7.29 -33.33
N ALA A 235 12.82 8.37 -33.23
CA ALA A 235 11.46 8.31 -32.71
C ALA A 235 10.61 7.30 -33.49
N GLY A 236 9.94 6.40 -32.75
CA GLY A 236 9.07 5.37 -33.31
C GLY A 236 9.77 4.12 -33.85
N LEU A 237 11.11 4.08 -33.90
CA LEU A 237 11.85 2.93 -34.44
C LEU A 237 12.04 1.77 -33.45
N PHE A 238 12.02 2.04 -32.15
CA PHE A 238 12.33 1.07 -31.10
C PHE A 238 11.13 0.72 -30.25
N THR A 239 11.02 -0.56 -29.90
CA THR A 239 10.09 -1.10 -28.90
C THR A 239 10.87 -1.74 -27.76
N GLY A 240 10.51 -1.45 -26.51
CA GLY A 240 11.21 -1.95 -25.34
C GLY A 240 10.70 -3.30 -24.82
N ASN A 241 11.57 -4.04 -24.14
CA ASN A 241 11.25 -5.26 -23.40
C ASN A 241 10.55 -6.36 -24.22
N GLU A 242 10.91 -6.50 -25.49
CA GLU A 242 10.25 -7.38 -26.46
C GLU A 242 10.95 -8.73 -26.62
N VAL A 243 10.17 -9.78 -26.94
CA VAL A 243 10.72 -11.10 -27.30
C VAL A 243 11.02 -11.12 -28.79
N VAL A 244 12.26 -11.43 -29.15
CA VAL A 244 12.68 -11.59 -30.55
C VAL A 244 12.49 -13.06 -30.95
N THR A 245 11.62 -13.31 -31.92
CA THR A 245 11.44 -14.64 -32.49
C THR A 245 12.63 -14.99 -33.38
N VAL A 246 13.49 -15.88 -32.91
CA VAL A 246 14.60 -16.47 -33.67
C VAL A 246 14.23 -17.88 -34.13
N LYS A 247 14.76 -18.32 -35.28
CA LYS A 247 14.45 -19.64 -35.88
C LYS A 247 15.29 -20.80 -35.31
N GLY A 248 16.08 -20.56 -34.27
CA GLY A 248 17.06 -21.51 -33.73
C GLY A 248 16.47 -22.59 -32.81
N ASP A 249 17.17 -22.87 -31.72
CA ASP A 249 16.95 -23.97 -30.77
C ASP A 249 15.65 -23.93 -29.94
N GLY A 250 14.70 -23.06 -30.31
CA GLY A 250 13.43 -22.84 -29.62
C GLY A 250 13.48 -21.79 -28.51
N ARG A 251 14.65 -21.23 -28.17
CA ARG A 251 14.74 -20.11 -27.23
C ARG A 251 14.40 -18.81 -27.95
N GLN A 252 13.60 -17.96 -27.31
CA GLN A 252 13.24 -16.64 -27.84
C GLN A 252 13.78 -15.56 -26.88
N PRO A 253 14.91 -14.91 -27.21
CA PRO A 253 15.51 -13.95 -26.30
C PRO A 253 14.63 -12.71 -26.15
N ARG A 254 14.41 -12.28 -24.90
CA ARG A 254 13.80 -10.99 -24.57
C ARG A 254 14.90 -9.95 -24.48
N VAL A 255 14.78 -8.87 -25.24
CA VAL A 255 15.79 -7.80 -25.36
C VAL A 255 15.26 -6.47 -24.82
N ASP A 256 16.16 -5.61 -24.36
CA ASP A 256 15.78 -4.33 -23.73
C ASP A 256 15.16 -3.37 -24.73
N LEU A 257 15.76 -3.21 -25.92
CA LEU A 257 15.24 -2.40 -27.02
C LEU A 257 15.46 -3.09 -28.35
N VAL A 258 14.44 -3.11 -29.21
CA VAL A 258 14.55 -3.66 -30.56
C VAL A 258 13.98 -2.72 -31.62
N CYS A 259 14.77 -2.48 -32.67
CA CYS A 259 14.32 -1.93 -33.94
C CYS A 259 14.23 -3.06 -34.96
N ARG A 260 13.01 -3.53 -35.20
CA ARG A 260 12.76 -4.66 -36.12
C ARG A 260 13.02 -4.27 -37.58
N GLU A 261 12.71 -3.02 -37.94
CA GLU A 261 12.88 -2.49 -39.31
C GLU A 261 14.33 -2.58 -39.78
N HIS A 262 15.29 -2.16 -38.95
CA HIS A 262 16.72 -2.17 -39.31
C HIS A 262 17.50 -3.33 -38.68
N ARG A 263 16.80 -4.26 -38.02
CA ARG A 263 17.37 -5.38 -37.27
C ARG A 263 18.51 -4.95 -36.35
N VAL A 264 18.19 -4.04 -35.43
CA VAL A 264 19.10 -3.56 -34.37
C VAL A 264 18.50 -3.91 -33.01
N VAL A 265 19.33 -4.43 -32.12
CA VAL A 265 19.01 -4.65 -30.70
C VAL A 265 19.95 -3.78 -29.87
N VAL A 266 19.42 -3.15 -28.82
CA VAL A 266 20.23 -2.44 -27.81
C VAL A 266 19.97 -3.09 -26.46
N GLU A 267 21.03 -3.48 -25.77
CA GLU A 267 21.02 -4.05 -24.42
C GLU A 267 21.70 -3.08 -23.45
N ILE A 268 21.13 -2.89 -22.27
CA ILE A 268 21.61 -1.99 -21.23
C ILE A 268 22.11 -2.83 -20.04
N ASP A 269 23.41 -3.12 -20.04
CA ASP A 269 24.04 -4.01 -19.07
C ASP A 269 24.30 -3.29 -17.72
N GLY A 270 23.84 -3.92 -16.63
CA GLY A 270 24.17 -3.51 -15.26
C GLY A 270 25.56 -3.95 -14.77
N PRO A 271 26.06 -3.38 -13.64
CA PRO A 271 27.37 -3.72 -13.07
C PRO A 271 27.52 -5.21 -12.73
N GLU A 272 26.41 -5.89 -12.42
CA GLU A 272 26.34 -7.31 -12.10
C GLU A 272 26.73 -8.23 -13.28
N HIS A 273 26.73 -7.71 -14.52
CA HIS A 273 27.14 -8.46 -15.71
C HIS A 273 28.65 -8.45 -15.97
N GLN A 274 29.43 -7.65 -15.22
CA GLN A 274 30.87 -7.47 -15.47
C GLN A 274 31.76 -8.52 -14.77
N GLY A 275 31.19 -9.50 -14.03
CA GLY A 275 31.99 -10.39 -13.17
C GLY A 275 31.43 -11.79 -12.86
N ASN A 276 31.16 -12.63 -13.90
CA ASN A 276 30.97 -14.11 -13.84
C ASN A 276 29.61 -14.60 -13.20
N PRO A 277 28.98 -15.77 -13.53
CA PRO A 277 29.26 -16.87 -14.47
C PRO A 277 28.06 -17.24 -15.41
N LYS A 278 27.46 -16.26 -16.12
CA LYS A 278 26.44 -16.50 -17.20
C LYS A 278 27.00 -16.45 -18.62
N PHE A 279 28.32 -16.54 -18.76
CA PHE A 279 29.04 -16.32 -20.02
C PHE A 279 28.56 -17.17 -21.20
N ALA A 280 28.14 -18.42 -20.95
CA ALA A 280 27.69 -19.32 -22.01
C ALA A 280 26.28 -18.99 -22.51
N GLU A 281 25.36 -18.65 -21.60
CA GLU A 281 23.97 -18.33 -21.96
C GLU A 281 23.85 -16.97 -22.64
N ASP A 282 24.59 -15.96 -22.15
CA ASP A 282 24.61 -14.63 -22.75
C ASP A 282 25.26 -14.66 -24.15
N ARG A 283 26.33 -15.44 -24.34
CA ARG A 283 26.94 -15.61 -25.67
C ARG A 283 26.07 -16.40 -26.63
N HIS A 284 25.34 -17.39 -26.13
CA HIS A 284 24.38 -18.14 -26.95
C HIS A 284 23.25 -17.22 -27.42
N ARG A 285 22.74 -16.35 -26.53
CA ARG A 285 21.76 -15.33 -26.89
C ARG A 285 22.28 -14.35 -27.95
N ASP A 286 23.51 -13.85 -27.79
CA ASP A 286 24.14 -12.98 -28.79
C ASP A 286 24.32 -13.69 -30.13
N TYR A 287 24.69 -14.98 -30.12
CA TYR A 287 24.80 -15.81 -31.31
C TYR A 287 23.45 -15.98 -32.03
N GLU A 288 22.37 -16.29 -31.30
CA GLU A 288 21.03 -16.45 -31.88
C GLU A 288 20.52 -15.14 -32.51
N LEU A 289 20.76 -14.00 -31.86
CA LEU A 289 20.43 -12.68 -32.42
C LEU A 289 21.25 -12.39 -33.69
N LEU A 290 22.55 -12.72 -33.68
CA LEU A 290 23.44 -12.58 -34.83
C LEU A 290 22.94 -13.42 -36.02
N VAL A 291 22.61 -14.70 -35.79
CA VAL A 291 22.10 -15.61 -36.83
C VAL A 291 20.73 -15.16 -37.36
N ALA A 292 19.89 -14.61 -36.50
CA ALA A 292 18.64 -13.95 -36.91
C ALA A 292 18.89 -12.63 -37.69
N GLY A 293 20.15 -12.24 -37.83
CA GLY A 293 20.58 -11.09 -38.60
C GLY A 293 20.35 -9.78 -37.86
N TYR A 294 20.35 -9.77 -36.53
CA TYR A 294 20.36 -8.56 -35.70
C TYR A 294 21.77 -8.08 -35.40
N LEU A 295 21.95 -6.76 -35.36
CA LEU A 295 23.15 -6.12 -34.85
C LEU A 295 22.89 -5.71 -33.41
N VAL A 296 23.67 -6.25 -32.48
CA VAL A 296 23.50 -6.01 -31.03
C VAL A 296 24.48 -4.94 -30.56
N LEU A 297 23.96 -3.85 -29.99
CA LEU A 297 24.73 -2.80 -29.32
C LEU A 297 24.54 -2.93 -27.80
N ARG A 298 25.63 -3.13 -27.06
CA ARG A 298 25.61 -3.12 -25.59
C ARG A 298 26.04 -1.76 -25.06
N LEU A 299 25.24 -1.19 -24.17
CA LEU A 299 25.54 0.02 -23.42
C LEU A 299 25.57 -0.34 -21.94
N THR A 300 26.50 0.21 -21.17
CA THR A 300 26.48 -0.01 -19.71
C THR A 300 25.58 1.02 -19.03
N ASN A 301 25.04 0.66 -17.86
CA ASN A 301 24.32 1.61 -17.01
C ASN A 301 25.14 2.89 -16.72
N ALA A 302 26.45 2.77 -16.53
CA ALA A 302 27.34 3.90 -16.33
C ALA A 302 27.38 4.82 -17.56
N GLN A 303 27.49 4.25 -18.77
CA GLN A 303 27.49 5.06 -20.01
C GLN A 303 26.19 5.85 -20.19
N VAL A 304 25.05 5.28 -19.83
CA VAL A 304 23.74 5.96 -19.90
C VAL A 304 23.62 7.03 -18.81
N ALA A 305 24.14 6.76 -17.61
CA ALA A 305 24.10 7.69 -16.49
C ALA A 305 25.01 8.91 -16.72
N ASP A 306 26.23 8.67 -17.21
CA ASP A 306 27.30 9.66 -17.35
C ASP A 306 27.11 10.55 -18.58
N ASP A 307 26.74 9.98 -19.74
CA ASP A 307 26.58 10.74 -20.99
C ASP A 307 25.48 10.13 -21.89
N LEU A 308 24.23 10.45 -21.53
CA LEU A 308 23.05 10.04 -22.29
C LEU A 308 23.09 10.53 -23.77
N PRO A 309 23.44 11.80 -24.09
CA PRO A 309 23.57 12.23 -25.48
C PRO A 309 24.53 11.37 -26.31
N TYR A 310 25.68 11.00 -25.75
CA TYR A 310 26.63 10.14 -26.44
C TYR A 310 26.12 8.70 -26.61
N ALA A 311 25.40 8.17 -25.62
CA ALA A 311 24.73 6.87 -25.74
C ALA A 311 23.70 6.84 -26.90
N ILE A 312 22.90 7.92 -27.05
CA ILE A 312 21.95 8.05 -28.16
C ILE A 312 22.66 8.19 -29.51
N GLU A 313 23.78 8.93 -29.59
CA GLU A 313 24.57 9.00 -30.83
C GLU A 313 25.13 7.62 -31.24
N LYS A 314 25.56 6.77 -30.29
CA LYS A 314 25.95 5.40 -30.62
C LYS A 314 24.80 4.61 -31.26
N ILE A 315 23.59 4.71 -30.70
CA ILE A 315 22.39 4.06 -31.25
C ILE A 315 22.11 4.61 -32.66
N ARG A 316 22.19 5.93 -32.84
CA ARG A 316 22.00 6.59 -34.15
C ARG A 316 22.96 6.07 -35.21
N ARG A 317 24.25 5.94 -34.88
CA ARG A 317 25.26 5.40 -35.80
C ARG A 317 25.00 3.95 -36.18
N VAL A 318 24.58 3.12 -35.23
CA VAL A 318 24.23 1.71 -35.49
C VAL A 318 23.00 1.59 -36.39
N VAL A 319 21.98 2.42 -36.17
CA VAL A 319 20.80 2.48 -37.05
C VAL A 319 21.18 2.94 -38.46
N ARG A 320 21.97 4.02 -38.59
CA ARG A 320 22.44 4.53 -39.89
C ARG A 320 23.27 3.49 -40.66
N LEU A 321 24.12 2.73 -39.97
CA LEU A 321 24.90 1.63 -40.56
C LEU A 321 23.99 0.54 -41.18
N ARG A 322 22.79 0.35 -40.62
CA ARG A 322 21.85 -0.71 -41.00
C ARG A 322 20.75 -0.25 -41.92
N ARG A 323 20.59 1.06 -42.12
CA ARG A 323 19.72 1.60 -43.16
C ARG A 323 20.28 1.18 -44.52
N PRO A 324 19.47 0.53 -45.38
CA PRO A 324 19.91 0.22 -46.73
C PRO A 324 20.23 1.52 -47.47
N ILE A 325 21.37 1.56 -48.16
CA ILE A 325 21.67 2.64 -49.11
C ILE A 325 20.60 2.54 -50.21
N PRO A 326 19.83 3.61 -50.50
CA PRO A 326 18.88 3.57 -51.59
C PRO A 326 19.64 3.23 -52.89
N ALA A 327 19.13 2.25 -53.63
CA ALA A 327 19.68 1.84 -54.91
C ALA A 327 19.61 3.03 -55.88
N GLY A 328 20.71 3.80 -56.00
CA GLY A 328 20.73 5.00 -56.82
C GLY A 328 22.04 5.81 -56.83
N GLU A 329 22.88 5.77 -55.80
CA GLU A 329 24.15 6.50 -55.82
C GLU A 329 25.32 5.60 -56.24
N THR A 330 25.63 5.68 -57.53
CA THR A 330 26.89 5.16 -58.10
C THR A 330 28.04 6.05 -57.60
N ILE A 331 29.07 5.43 -57.04
CA ILE A 331 30.35 6.08 -56.75
C ILE A 331 30.88 6.69 -58.06
N ARG A 332 31.16 7.99 -58.06
CA ARG A 332 32.10 8.64 -58.97
C ARG A 332 33.27 9.18 -58.17
#